data_AF-A0A562PXX7-F1
#
_entry.id   AF-A0A562PXX7-F1
#
_cell.length_a   1.000
_cell.length_b   1.000
_cell.length_c   1.000
_cell.angle_alpha   90.00
_cell.angle_beta   90.00
_cell.angle_gamma   90.00
#
_symmetry.space_group_name_H-M   'P 1'
#
loop_
_entity.id
_entity.type
_entity.pdbx_description
1 polymer ?
#
loop_
_entity_poly.entity_id
_entity_poly.type
_entity_poly.pdbx_seq_one_letter_code
_entity_poly.pdbx_strand_id
1 'polypeptide(L)'
;MNLNFNLDLAVGYKSNSQIARILTENWVKENSYCPNCGQLPLNDFENNMPVADFYCLGCREEFELKSKSGKLSTIINDGAYESMIKRITSDTNPSFFFLTYDNNTVNNFLVIPKHFFTPEIIIKRKPLSITAKRAGWIGCNIDISKVPQSGRIFIVEDSKIIEQEKVYIKLKNTDFLKTKNLETRGWILDILNCVEEIKKQTFTLDELYAFENRLKIKYPNNNHIKDKIRQQLQFLRDRGLIEFNGRGNYKKIEI
;
A
#
# COMPACT_ATOMS: atom_id res chain seq x y z
N MET A 1 4.26 8.38 -20.16
CA MET A 1 3.14 7.41 -20.05
C MET A 1 1.98 7.95 -20.84
N ASN A 2 1.30 7.13 -21.64
CA ASN A 2 -0.03 7.46 -22.15
C ASN A 2 -1.04 7.09 -21.07
N LEU A 3 -1.97 7.98 -20.70
CA LEU A 3 -2.96 7.69 -19.64
C LEU A 3 -4.20 6.97 -20.17
N ASN A 4 -4.36 6.81 -21.48
CA ASN A 4 -5.56 6.18 -22.04
C ASN A 4 -5.38 4.67 -22.21
N PHE A 5 -6.45 3.92 -21.99
CA PHE A 5 -6.51 2.49 -22.29
C PHE A 5 -6.59 2.22 -23.79
N ASN A 6 -6.06 1.07 -24.21
CA ASN A 6 -6.24 0.55 -25.56
C ASN A 6 -7.58 -0.20 -25.68
N LEU A 7 -8.62 0.49 -26.16
CA LEU A 7 -9.98 -0.05 -26.22
C LEU A 7 -10.16 -1.21 -27.20
N ASP A 8 -9.27 -1.36 -28.18
CA ASP A 8 -9.33 -2.45 -29.15
C ASP A 8 -9.19 -3.83 -28.48
N LEU A 9 -8.51 -3.89 -27.32
CA LEU A 9 -8.34 -5.11 -26.54
C LEU A 9 -9.64 -5.59 -25.86
N ALA A 10 -10.61 -4.70 -25.67
CA ALA A 10 -11.89 -5.04 -25.06
C ALA A 10 -12.92 -5.57 -26.07
N VAL A 11 -12.62 -5.53 -27.38
CA VAL A 11 -13.53 -5.97 -28.44
C VAL A 11 -13.91 -7.44 -28.22
N GLY A 12 -15.22 -7.73 -28.22
CA GLY A 12 -15.76 -9.07 -28.03
C GLY A 12 -16.00 -9.49 -26.57
N TYR A 13 -15.49 -8.76 -25.59
CA TYR A 13 -15.79 -9.01 -24.18
C TYR A 13 -17.13 -8.40 -23.76
N LYS A 14 -17.92 -9.15 -22.98
CA LYS A 14 -19.24 -8.71 -22.49
C LYS A 14 -19.25 -8.34 -21.01
N SER A 15 -18.29 -8.87 -20.24
CA SER A 15 -18.24 -8.68 -18.79
C SER A 15 -17.41 -7.46 -18.44
N ASN A 16 -18.01 -6.48 -17.77
CA ASN A 16 -17.29 -5.27 -17.33
C ASN A 16 -16.07 -5.58 -16.46
N SER A 17 -16.09 -6.65 -15.66
CA SER A 17 -14.93 -7.04 -14.86
C SER A 17 -13.81 -7.62 -15.70
N GLN A 18 -14.13 -8.37 -16.76
CA GLN A 18 -13.12 -8.88 -17.71
C GLN A 18 -12.57 -7.77 -18.59
N ILE A 19 -13.42 -6.87 -19.08
CA ILE A 19 -13.02 -5.66 -19.82
C ILE A 19 -12.06 -4.83 -18.95
N ALA A 20 -12.44 -4.53 -17.71
CA ALA A 20 -11.58 -3.79 -16.79
C ALA A 20 -10.23 -4.48 -16.60
N ARG A 21 -10.21 -5.80 -16.33
CA ARG A 21 -8.98 -6.57 -16.16
C ARG A 21 -8.03 -6.43 -17.36
N ILE A 22 -8.53 -6.66 -18.57
CA ILE A 22 -7.70 -6.64 -19.79
C ILE A 22 -7.14 -5.24 -20.05
N LEU A 23 -7.98 -4.22 -19.93
CA LEU A 23 -7.56 -2.84 -20.19
C LEU A 23 -6.56 -2.35 -19.15
N THR A 24 -6.76 -2.65 -17.87
CA THR A 24 -5.89 -2.16 -16.79
C THR A 24 -4.58 -2.93 -16.73
N GLU A 25 -4.60 -4.25 -16.90
CA GLU A 25 -3.37 -5.06 -16.96
C GLU A 25 -2.51 -4.67 -18.17
N ASN A 26 -3.12 -4.53 -19.35
CA ASN A 26 -2.40 -4.06 -20.53
C ASN A 26 -1.82 -2.65 -20.33
N TRP A 27 -2.60 -1.73 -19.75
CA TRP A 27 -2.10 -0.39 -19.50
C TRP A 27 -0.86 -0.40 -18.60
N VAL A 28 -0.88 -1.17 -17.51
CA VAL A 28 0.29 -1.31 -16.62
C VAL A 28 1.48 -1.88 -17.38
N LYS A 29 1.29 -2.94 -18.15
CA LYS A 29 2.37 -3.55 -18.94
C LYS A 29 3.05 -2.58 -19.90
N GLU A 30 2.25 -1.83 -20.67
CA GLU A 30 2.73 -0.97 -21.75
C GLU A 30 3.20 0.41 -21.27
N ASN A 31 2.65 0.92 -20.17
CA ASN A 31 2.88 2.31 -19.74
C ASN A 31 3.60 2.46 -18.41
N SER A 32 3.54 1.47 -17.52
CA SER A 32 4.19 1.56 -16.21
C SER A 32 5.66 1.14 -16.27
N TYR A 33 6.40 1.41 -15.20
CA TYR A 33 7.77 0.96 -14.97
C TYR A 33 7.86 0.31 -13.59
N CYS A 34 8.95 -0.41 -13.32
CA CYS A 34 9.23 -0.89 -11.97
C CYS A 34 9.58 0.29 -11.04
N PRO A 35 8.77 0.64 -10.03
CA PRO A 35 9.06 1.77 -9.15
C PRO A 35 10.34 1.57 -8.31
N ASN A 36 10.81 0.33 -8.18
CA ASN A 36 11.99 -0.02 -7.38
C ASN A 36 13.33 0.14 -8.12
N CYS A 37 13.34 0.08 -9.47
CA CYS A 37 14.59 0.18 -10.22
C CYS A 37 14.49 0.92 -11.56
N GLY A 38 13.32 1.43 -11.92
CA GLY A 38 13.09 2.16 -13.18
C GLY A 38 12.97 1.29 -14.42
N GLN A 39 13.13 -0.04 -14.32
CA GLN A 39 13.07 -0.91 -15.49
C GLN A 39 11.70 -0.89 -16.19
N LEU A 40 11.78 -0.95 -17.52
CA LEU A 40 10.68 -0.99 -18.48
C LEU A 40 10.87 -2.17 -19.46
N PRO A 41 9.79 -2.87 -19.87
CA PRO A 41 8.48 -2.92 -19.22
C PRO A 41 8.49 -3.82 -17.97
N LEU A 42 7.40 -3.81 -17.20
CA LEU A 42 7.10 -4.91 -16.30
C LEU A 42 6.68 -6.15 -17.11
N ASN A 43 6.85 -7.34 -16.53
CA ASN A 43 6.54 -8.60 -17.19
C ASN A 43 5.35 -9.25 -16.50
N ASP A 44 4.47 -9.86 -17.29
CA ASP A 44 3.27 -10.52 -16.76
C ASP A 44 3.64 -11.93 -16.25
N PHE A 45 3.01 -12.34 -15.15
CA PHE A 45 2.95 -13.76 -14.84
C PHE A 45 1.98 -14.50 -15.77
N GLU A 46 2.12 -15.82 -15.87
CA GLU A 46 1.11 -16.64 -16.55
C GLU A 46 -0.26 -16.49 -15.87
N ASN A 47 -1.33 -16.54 -16.68
CA ASN A 47 -2.70 -16.42 -16.17
C ASN A 47 -2.98 -17.46 -15.08
N ASN A 48 -3.62 -17.02 -13.99
CA ASN A 48 -3.96 -17.80 -12.79
C ASN A 48 -2.79 -18.11 -11.85
N MET A 49 -1.65 -17.43 -12.01
CA MET A 49 -0.64 -17.43 -10.96
C MET A 49 -1.23 -16.79 -9.69
N PRO A 50 -1.29 -17.51 -8.56
CA PRO A 50 -2.12 -17.12 -7.41
C PRO A 50 -1.57 -15.94 -6.58
N VAL A 51 -0.49 -15.30 -6.99
CA VAL A 51 0.30 -14.44 -6.09
C VAL A 51 0.54 -13.03 -6.61
N ALA A 52 0.81 -12.84 -7.90
CA ALA A 52 1.15 -11.54 -8.47
C ALA A 52 0.77 -11.48 -9.95
N ASP A 53 0.50 -10.28 -10.43
CA ASP A 53 0.14 -10.03 -11.83
C ASP A 53 1.39 -9.65 -12.66
N PHE A 54 2.34 -8.94 -12.03
CA PHE A 54 3.55 -8.45 -12.68
C PHE A 54 4.81 -8.76 -11.88
N TYR A 55 5.95 -8.84 -12.58
CA TYR A 55 7.28 -8.84 -11.98
C TYR A 55 8.28 -8.01 -12.77
N CYS A 56 9.33 -7.57 -12.09
CA CYS A 56 10.45 -6.86 -12.69
C CYS A 56 11.65 -7.81 -12.91
N LEU A 57 12.20 -7.86 -14.12
CA LEU A 57 13.39 -8.67 -14.41
C LEU A 57 14.67 -8.14 -13.74
N GLY A 58 14.77 -6.84 -13.49
CA GLY A 58 15.98 -6.20 -12.97
C GLY A 58 16.15 -6.35 -11.48
N CYS A 59 15.07 -6.16 -10.72
CA CYS A 59 15.11 -6.24 -9.26
C CYS A 59 14.26 -7.36 -8.66
N ARG A 60 13.55 -8.15 -9.49
CA ARG A 60 12.71 -9.28 -9.08
C ARG A 60 11.58 -8.91 -8.12
N GLU A 61 11.21 -7.63 -8.06
CA GLU A 61 10.03 -7.21 -7.30
C GLU A 61 8.77 -7.67 -8.04
N GLU A 62 7.81 -8.16 -7.26
CA GLU A 62 6.52 -8.65 -7.72
C GLU A 62 5.42 -7.67 -7.32
N PHE A 63 4.41 -7.56 -8.19
CA PHE A 63 3.31 -6.62 -8.04
C PHE A 63 1.96 -7.27 -8.31
N GLU A 64 0.99 -7.02 -7.42
CA GLU A 64 -0.42 -7.36 -7.61
C GLU A 64 -1.22 -6.08 -7.91
N LEU A 65 -2.01 -6.09 -8.98
CA LEU A 65 -2.80 -4.96 -9.45
C LEU A 65 -4.23 -5.03 -8.91
N LYS A 66 -4.68 -3.94 -8.31
CA LYS A 66 -6.09 -3.69 -7.97
C LYS A 66 -6.57 -2.46 -8.72
N SER A 67 -7.56 -2.63 -9.59
CA SER A 67 -8.13 -1.54 -10.37
C SER A 67 -9.58 -1.24 -10.02
N LYS A 68 -9.97 0.03 -10.09
CA LYS A 68 -11.35 0.48 -9.85
C LYS A 68 -11.72 1.67 -10.73
N SER A 69 -12.92 1.65 -11.31
CA SER A 69 -13.48 2.83 -11.98
C SER A 69 -13.93 3.90 -10.96
N GLY A 70 -13.65 5.16 -11.27
CA GLY A 70 -13.99 6.33 -10.46
C GLY A 70 -12.91 6.73 -9.45
N LYS A 71 -13.33 7.13 -8.25
CA LYS A 71 -12.42 7.63 -7.20
C LYS A 71 -11.73 6.51 -6.44
N LEU A 72 -10.52 6.80 -5.97
CA LEU A 72 -9.78 5.92 -5.06
C LEU A 72 -10.56 5.77 -3.75
N SER A 73 -10.87 4.53 -3.41
CA SER A 73 -11.52 4.19 -2.15
C SER A 73 -10.47 3.77 -1.13
N THR A 74 -10.74 4.02 0.15
CA THR A 74 -9.92 3.52 1.24
C THR A 74 -10.09 2.02 1.47
N ILE A 75 -11.21 1.43 1.03
CA ILE A 75 -11.50 0.00 1.14
C ILE A 75 -11.49 -0.62 -0.25
N ILE A 76 -10.55 -1.53 -0.49
CA ILE A 76 -10.36 -2.19 -1.77
C ILE A 76 -10.75 -3.66 -1.65
N ASN A 77 -11.59 -4.14 -2.56
CA ASN A 77 -11.96 -5.56 -2.59
C ASN A 77 -10.76 -6.43 -2.95
N ASP A 78 -10.64 -7.57 -2.30
CA ASP A 78 -9.60 -8.54 -2.57
C ASP A 78 -10.14 -9.99 -2.60
N GLY A 79 -9.25 -10.95 -2.82
CA GLY A 79 -9.52 -12.38 -2.91
C GLY A 79 -9.87 -13.04 -1.57
N ALA A 80 -9.38 -14.26 -1.38
CA ALA A 80 -9.69 -15.09 -0.22
C ALA A 80 -8.94 -14.60 1.03
N TYR A 81 -9.65 -14.45 2.16
CA TYR A 81 -9.08 -13.92 3.39
C TYR A 81 -7.89 -14.75 3.90
N GLU A 82 -8.05 -16.07 4.01
CA GLU A 82 -7.01 -16.94 4.56
C GLU A 82 -5.73 -16.95 3.70
N SER A 83 -5.87 -16.92 2.38
CA SER A 83 -4.73 -16.83 1.46
C SER A 83 -3.98 -15.51 1.62
N MET A 84 -4.72 -14.39 1.73
CA MET A 84 -4.13 -13.07 1.94
C MET A 84 -3.40 -12.99 3.29
N ILE A 85 -4.00 -13.46 4.38
CA ILE A 85 -3.35 -13.50 5.70
C ILE A 85 -2.07 -14.36 5.67
N LYS A 86 -2.14 -15.56 5.09
CA LYS A 86 -0.97 -16.44 4.95
C LYS A 86 0.16 -15.77 4.16
N ARG A 87 -0.17 -14.99 3.14
CA ARG A 87 0.80 -14.31 2.28
C ARG A 87 1.45 -13.11 2.95
N ILE A 88 0.70 -12.23 3.60
CA ILE A 88 1.28 -11.03 4.27
C ILE A 88 2.14 -11.41 5.49
N THR A 89 1.93 -12.60 6.03
CA THR A 89 2.71 -13.18 7.13
C THR A 89 3.88 -14.05 6.64
N SER A 90 4.01 -14.27 5.33
CA SER A 90 5.13 -14.98 4.70
C SER A 90 6.13 -14.00 4.06
N ASP A 91 7.26 -14.54 3.60
CA ASP A 91 8.29 -13.79 2.87
C ASP A 91 7.90 -13.51 1.40
N THR A 92 6.71 -13.93 0.94
CA THR A 92 6.31 -13.95 -0.48
C THR A 92 5.17 -12.98 -0.81
N ASN A 93 5.00 -11.91 -0.03
CA ASN A 93 3.97 -10.90 -0.31
C ASN A 93 4.43 -9.95 -1.43
N PRO A 94 3.67 -9.77 -2.53
CA PRO A 94 4.01 -8.76 -3.54
C PRO A 94 3.74 -7.36 -3.01
N SER A 95 4.31 -6.37 -3.68
CA SER A 95 3.82 -5.00 -3.55
C SER A 95 2.49 -4.86 -4.29
N PHE A 96 1.68 -3.87 -3.94
CA PHE A 96 0.38 -3.68 -4.58
C PHE A 96 0.36 -2.42 -5.43
N PHE A 97 -0.09 -2.55 -6.67
CA PHE A 97 -0.52 -1.42 -7.47
C PHE A 97 -2.01 -1.16 -7.26
N PHE A 98 -2.37 0.09 -7.08
CA PHE A 98 -3.75 0.55 -7.10
C PHE A 98 -3.93 1.50 -8.26
N LEU A 99 -4.86 1.17 -9.16
CA LEU A 99 -5.18 1.95 -10.34
C LEU A 99 -6.62 2.42 -10.27
N THR A 100 -6.85 3.71 -10.45
CA THR A 100 -8.18 4.24 -10.70
C THR A 100 -8.25 4.92 -12.05
N TYR A 101 -9.41 4.80 -12.68
CA TYR A 101 -9.64 5.32 -14.02
C TYR A 101 -11.06 5.84 -14.17
N ASP A 102 -11.25 6.82 -15.04
CA ASP A 102 -12.55 7.31 -15.45
C ASP A 102 -12.56 7.50 -16.97
N ASN A 103 -13.68 7.18 -17.62
CA ASN A 103 -13.81 7.24 -19.08
C ASN A 103 -12.62 6.61 -19.85
N ASN A 104 -12.10 5.48 -19.36
CA ASN A 104 -10.93 4.76 -19.90
C ASN A 104 -9.60 5.52 -19.87
N THR A 105 -9.50 6.57 -19.05
CA THR A 105 -8.27 7.30 -18.76
C THR A 105 -7.86 7.06 -17.31
N VAL A 106 -6.59 6.72 -17.09
CA VAL A 106 -6.02 6.55 -15.76
C VAL A 106 -6.01 7.89 -15.04
N ASN A 107 -6.63 7.90 -13.85
CA ASN A 107 -6.68 9.04 -12.95
C ASN A 107 -5.62 8.92 -11.85
N ASN A 108 -5.57 7.78 -11.16
CA ASN A 108 -4.53 7.53 -10.15
C ASN A 108 -3.86 6.19 -10.41
N PHE A 109 -2.56 6.14 -10.21
CA PHE A 109 -1.77 4.92 -10.20
C PHE A 109 -0.73 5.04 -9.09
N LEU A 110 -0.82 4.19 -8.08
CA LEU A 110 0.10 4.22 -6.93
C LEU A 110 0.58 2.82 -6.58
N VAL A 111 1.75 2.76 -5.97
CA VAL A 111 2.30 1.55 -5.37
C VAL A 111 2.23 1.65 -3.84
N ILE A 112 1.79 0.57 -3.21
CA ILE A 112 1.98 0.35 -1.77
C ILE A 112 2.98 -0.80 -1.61
N PRO A 113 4.17 -0.55 -1.06
CA PRO A 113 5.18 -1.59 -0.90
C PRO A 113 4.72 -2.72 0.04
N LYS A 114 5.14 -3.94 -0.25
CA LYS A 114 4.77 -5.15 0.53
C LYS A 114 4.99 -5.04 2.04
N HIS A 115 5.98 -4.27 2.47
CA HIS A 115 6.30 -4.06 3.89
C HIS A 115 5.33 -3.12 4.62
N PHE A 116 4.35 -2.52 3.94
CA PHE A 116 3.24 -1.82 4.59
C PHE A 116 2.03 -2.72 4.85
N PHE A 117 2.03 -3.94 4.33
CA PHE A 117 0.94 -4.89 4.54
C PHE A 117 1.11 -5.61 5.87
N THR A 118 0.22 -5.31 6.81
CA THR A 118 0.10 -5.98 8.12
C THR A 118 -1.28 -6.64 8.25
N PRO A 119 -1.46 -7.67 9.09
CA PRO A 119 -2.77 -8.32 9.25
C PRO A 119 -3.94 -7.39 9.55
N GLU A 120 -3.70 -6.26 10.21
CA GLU A 120 -4.75 -5.30 10.57
C GLU A 120 -5.33 -4.51 9.40
N ILE A 121 -4.62 -4.43 8.26
CA ILE A 121 -5.15 -3.78 7.06
C ILE A 121 -6.08 -4.71 6.28
N ILE A 122 -6.13 -6.00 6.62
CA ILE A 122 -6.99 -6.98 5.96
C ILE A 122 -8.29 -7.16 6.75
N ILE A 123 -9.40 -6.79 6.13
CA ILE A 123 -10.74 -6.91 6.71
C ILE A 123 -11.39 -8.20 6.22
N LYS A 124 -11.68 -9.13 7.15
CA LYS A 124 -12.42 -10.36 6.85
C LYS A 124 -13.87 -10.03 6.47
N ARG A 125 -14.34 -10.54 5.33
CA ARG A 125 -15.74 -10.40 4.91
C ARG A 125 -16.60 -11.51 5.50
N LYS A 126 -17.91 -11.30 5.53
CA LYS A 126 -18.87 -12.37 5.81
C LYS A 126 -18.79 -13.44 4.70
N PRO A 127 -19.00 -14.73 5.03
CA PRO A 127 -19.12 -15.78 4.02
C PRO A 127 -20.22 -15.46 3.01
N LEU A 128 -20.03 -15.86 1.75
CA LEU A 128 -21.08 -15.77 0.75
C LEU A 128 -22.28 -16.64 1.12
N SER A 129 -23.48 -16.20 0.73
CA SER A 129 -24.73 -16.92 1.01
C SER A 129 -24.71 -18.35 0.46
N ILE A 130 -25.53 -19.21 1.05
CA ILE A 130 -25.67 -20.61 0.60
C ILE A 130 -26.17 -20.72 -0.85
N THR A 131 -26.84 -19.69 -1.35
CA THR A 131 -27.36 -19.60 -2.72
C THR A 131 -26.32 -19.09 -3.73
N ALA A 132 -25.17 -18.58 -3.29
CA ALA A 132 -24.14 -18.07 -4.19
C ALA A 132 -23.38 -19.22 -4.88
N LYS A 133 -22.88 -18.98 -6.10
CA LYS A 133 -22.06 -19.96 -6.84
C LYS A 133 -20.86 -20.48 -6.03
N ARG A 134 -20.28 -19.66 -5.15
CA ARG A 134 -19.21 -20.02 -4.22
C ARG A 134 -19.71 -19.93 -2.77
N ALA A 135 -20.77 -20.66 -2.46
CA ALA A 135 -21.37 -20.67 -1.14
C ALA A 135 -20.32 -20.89 -0.03
N GLY A 136 -20.41 -20.11 1.04
CA GLY A 136 -19.47 -20.17 2.17
C GLY A 136 -18.09 -19.58 1.89
N TRP A 137 -17.77 -19.14 0.67
CA TRP A 137 -16.48 -18.50 0.38
C TRP A 137 -16.30 -17.22 1.19
N ILE A 138 -15.14 -17.07 1.82
CA ILE A 138 -14.79 -15.94 2.67
C ILE A 138 -13.75 -15.08 1.97
N GLY A 139 -14.19 -13.93 1.48
CA GLY A 139 -13.29 -12.92 0.91
C GLY A 139 -12.70 -11.98 1.94
N CYS A 140 -11.85 -11.09 1.49
CA CYS A 140 -11.37 -9.95 2.27
C CYS A 140 -11.45 -8.62 1.52
N ASN A 141 -11.27 -7.54 2.27
CA ASN A 141 -10.96 -6.22 1.74
C ASN A 141 -9.61 -5.78 2.32
N ILE A 142 -8.95 -4.85 1.63
CA ILE A 142 -7.75 -4.15 2.09
C ILE A 142 -8.14 -2.72 2.47
N ASP A 143 -7.84 -2.32 3.70
CA ASP A 143 -8.04 -0.97 4.21
C ASP A 143 -6.75 -0.14 4.05
N ILE A 144 -6.65 0.54 2.92
CA ILE A 144 -5.49 1.39 2.62
C ILE A 144 -5.49 2.69 3.43
N SER A 145 -6.55 3.00 4.20
CA SER A 145 -6.52 4.16 5.12
C SER A 145 -5.65 3.91 6.36
N LYS A 146 -5.38 2.64 6.68
CA LYS A 146 -4.46 2.25 7.76
C LYS A 146 -2.99 2.25 7.33
N VAL A 147 -2.73 2.41 6.03
CA VAL A 147 -1.38 2.56 5.49
C VAL A 147 -0.96 4.03 5.62
N PRO A 148 0.20 4.31 6.27
CA PRO A 148 0.76 5.65 6.30
C PRO A 148 0.78 6.29 4.90
N GLN A 149 0.54 7.60 4.82
CA GLN A 149 0.64 8.39 3.60
C GLN A 149 2.00 8.20 2.91
N SER A 150 3.08 8.12 3.69
CA SER A 150 4.43 7.80 3.21
C SER A 150 4.55 6.43 2.50
N GLY A 151 3.62 5.49 2.76
CA GLY A 151 3.55 4.19 2.08
C GLY A 151 2.64 4.16 0.84
N ARG A 152 1.93 5.25 0.54
CA ARG A 152 1.03 5.38 -0.62
C ARG A 152 1.72 6.22 -1.69
N ILE A 153 2.55 5.57 -2.50
CA ILE A 153 3.47 6.27 -3.40
C ILE A 153 2.84 6.38 -4.78
N PHE A 154 2.40 7.58 -5.13
CA PHE A 154 1.79 7.86 -6.43
C PHE A 154 2.81 7.92 -7.56
N ILE A 155 2.47 7.28 -8.67
CA ILE A 155 3.14 7.32 -9.98
C ILE A 155 2.33 8.21 -10.93
N VAL A 156 0.99 8.14 -10.84
CA VAL A 156 0.06 9.09 -11.43
C VAL A 156 -0.88 9.55 -10.32
N GLU A 157 -1.00 10.86 -10.10
CA GLU A 157 -1.89 11.46 -9.10
C GLU A 157 -2.78 12.50 -9.78
N ASP A 158 -4.10 12.35 -9.66
CA ASP A 158 -5.08 13.25 -10.29
C ASP A 158 -4.78 13.55 -11.77
N SER A 159 -4.53 12.49 -12.54
CA SER A 159 -4.17 12.50 -13.96
C SER A 159 -2.85 13.22 -14.29
N LYS A 160 -1.99 13.46 -13.30
CA LYS A 160 -0.64 14.00 -13.47
C LYS A 160 0.40 12.93 -13.24
N ILE A 161 1.32 12.79 -14.18
CA ILE A 161 2.44 11.85 -14.06
C ILE A 161 3.45 12.44 -13.08
N ILE A 162 3.83 11.65 -12.08
CA ILE A 162 4.90 12.00 -11.13
C ILE A 162 6.24 11.59 -11.75
N GLU A 163 7.26 12.44 -11.59
CA GLU A 163 8.62 12.15 -12.06
C GLU A 163 9.17 10.86 -11.43
N GLN A 164 9.77 10.00 -12.24
CA GLN A 164 10.24 8.69 -11.79
C GLN A 164 11.25 8.78 -10.64
N GLU A 165 12.14 9.77 -10.68
CA GLU A 165 13.14 10.00 -9.63
C GLU A 165 12.48 10.29 -8.28
N LYS A 166 11.40 11.10 -8.27
CA LYS A 166 10.64 11.39 -7.05
C LYS A 166 9.96 10.13 -6.50
N VAL A 167 9.39 9.31 -7.38
CA VAL A 167 8.80 8.01 -6.99
C VAL A 167 9.86 7.08 -6.39
N TYR A 168 11.03 6.98 -7.04
CA TYR A 168 12.13 6.15 -6.58
C TYR A 168 12.66 6.60 -5.20
N ILE A 169 12.88 7.90 -5.00
CA ILE A 169 13.34 8.45 -3.72
C ILE A 169 12.31 8.15 -2.62
N LYS A 170 11.01 8.40 -2.86
CA LYS A 170 9.94 8.07 -1.91
C LYS A 170 9.94 6.60 -1.53
N LEU A 171 10.06 5.72 -2.52
CA LEU A 171 10.08 4.28 -2.29
C LEU A 171 11.29 3.86 -1.47
N LYS A 172 12.49 4.32 -1.85
CA LYS A 172 13.75 4.02 -1.16
C LYS A 172 13.74 4.50 0.29
N ASN A 173 13.09 5.64 0.55
CA ASN A 173 12.93 6.14 1.91
C ASN A 173 12.09 5.23 2.79
N THR A 174 11.36 4.24 2.25
CA THR A 174 10.61 3.24 3.03
C THR A 174 11.38 1.94 3.30
N ASP A 175 12.61 1.79 2.78
CA ASP A 175 13.37 0.53 2.84
C ASP A 175 13.68 0.04 4.26
N PHE A 176 13.70 0.95 5.25
CA PHE A 176 13.89 0.61 6.65
C PHE A 176 12.78 -0.32 7.20
N LEU A 177 11.61 -0.37 6.56
CA LEU A 177 10.49 -1.26 6.92
C LEU A 177 10.65 -2.69 6.39
N LYS A 178 11.63 -2.95 5.51
CA LYS A 178 11.92 -4.29 4.98
C LYS A 178 12.40 -5.29 6.05
N THR A 179 12.56 -4.87 7.32
CA THR A 179 12.84 -5.76 8.47
C THR A 179 11.86 -6.93 8.54
N LYS A 180 12.34 -8.14 8.82
CA LYS A 180 11.50 -9.35 8.90
C LYS A 180 10.61 -9.42 10.15
N ASN A 181 10.89 -8.62 11.18
CA ASN A 181 10.12 -8.67 12.43
C ASN A 181 8.79 -7.90 12.29
N LEU A 182 7.67 -8.63 12.21
CA LEU A 182 6.32 -8.09 12.07
C LEU A 182 5.91 -7.17 13.22
N GLU A 183 6.28 -7.49 14.46
CA GLU A 183 5.94 -6.67 15.62
C GLU A 183 6.68 -5.34 15.61
N THR A 184 7.98 -5.36 15.29
CA THR A 184 8.81 -4.16 15.15
C THR A 184 8.29 -3.29 14.03
N ARG A 185 7.99 -3.88 12.87
CA ARG A 185 7.38 -3.18 11.73
C ARG A 185 6.02 -2.57 12.12
N GLY A 186 5.18 -3.32 12.83
CA GLY A 186 3.89 -2.82 13.32
C GLY A 186 4.05 -1.57 14.19
N TRP A 187 4.97 -1.60 15.15
CA TRP A 187 5.23 -0.44 16.02
C TRP A 187 5.68 0.79 15.22
N ILE A 188 6.56 0.61 14.25
CA ILE A 188 7.04 1.70 13.40
C ILE A 188 5.87 2.29 12.61
N LEU A 189 5.05 1.45 11.97
CA LEU A 189 3.90 1.88 11.17
C LEU A 189 2.84 2.60 12.02
N ASP A 190 2.57 2.12 13.23
CA ASP A 190 1.60 2.77 14.12
C ASP A 190 2.04 4.13 14.62
N ILE A 191 3.31 4.25 15.00
CA ILE A 191 3.85 5.54 15.42
C ILE A 191 3.90 6.50 14.23
N LEU A 192 4.25 6.02 13.04
CA LEU A 192 4.20 6.83 11.82
C LEU A 192 2.77 7.32 11.51
N ASN A 193 1.77 6.45 11.63
CA ASN A 193 0.35 6.83 11.53
C ASN A 193 -0.04 7.88 12.57
N CYS A 194 0.37 7.73 13.84
CA CYS A 194 0.12 8.73 14.89
C CYS A 194 0.75 10.09 14.55
N VAL A 195 1.99 10.08 14.04
CA VAL A 195 2.68 11.31 13.59
C VAL A 195 1.93 11.95 12.44
N GLU A 196 1.57 11.19 11.40
CA GLU A 196 0.86 11.69 10.21
C GLU A 196 -0.56 12.21 10.53
N GLU A 197 -1.23 11.64 11.54
CA GLU A 197 -2.55 12.09 12.00
C GLU A 197 -2.53 13.52 12.57
N ILE A 198 -1.43 13.91 13.24
CA ILE A 198 -1.24 15.28 13.74
C ILE A 198 -1.08 16.23 12.54
N LYS A 199 -2.07 17.04 12.19
CA LYS A 199 -2.03 17.84 10.94
C LYS A 199 -0.92 18.90 10.88
N LYS A 200 -0.34 19.28 12.01
CA LYS A 200 0.73 20.27 12.10
C LYS A 200 2.05 19.72 11.58
N GLN A 201 2.85 20.58 10.93
CA GLN A 201 4.22 20.23 10.51
C GLN A 201 5.13 19.96 11.71
N THR A 202 4.94 20.73 12.78
CA THR A 202 5.62 20.55 14.07
C THR A 202 4.64 20.00 15.09
N PHE A 203 5.12 19.09 15.94
CA PHE A 203 4.31 18.44 16.96
C PHE A 203 5.11 18.22 18.25
N THR A 204 4.43 18.03 19.36
CA THR A 204 5.06 17.76 20.65
C THR A 204 4.94 16.30 21.06
N LEU A 205 5.75 15.90 22.04
CA LEU A 205 5.68 14.57 22.65
C LEU A 205 4.34 14.33 23.34
N ASP A 206 3.76 15.36 23.93
CA ASP A 206 2.45 15.28 24.59
C ASP A 206 1.31 15.03 23.59
N GLU A 207 1.39 15.63 22.40
CA GLU A 207 0.44 15.33 21.32
C GLU A 207 0.51 13.87 20.88
N LEU A 208 1.70 13.25 20.90
CA LEU A 208 1.84 11.81 20.67
C LEU A 208 1.35 10.96 21.82
N TYR A 209 1.55 11.41 23.06
CA TYR A 209 1.03 10.71 24.24
C TYR A 209 -0.49 10.67 24.29
N ALA A 210 -1.19 11.58 23.59
CA ALA A 210 -2.63 11.48 23.41
C ALA A 210 -3.07 10.15 22.73
N PHE A 211 -2.19 9.51 21.95
CA PHE A 211 -2.45 8.21 21.33
C PHE A 211 -2.11 7.00 22.21
N GLU A 212 -1.61 7.19 23.44
CA GLU A 212 -1.17 6.10 24.33
C GLU A 212 -2.25 5.03 24.53
N ASN A 213 -3.50 5.44 24.82
CA ASN A 213 -4.60 4.50 25.05
C ASN A 213 -4.88 3.64 23.81
N ARG A 214 -4.86 4.25 22.62
CA ARG A 214 -5.03 3.54 21.34
C ARG A 214 -3.92 2.52 21.11
N LEU A 215 -2.68 2.92 21.38
CA LEU A 215 -1.51 2.05 21.27
C LEU A 215 -1.52 0.94 22.32
N LYS A 216 -1.98 1.20 23.55
CA LYS A 216 -2.10 0.19 24.61
C LYS A 216 -3.15 -0.87 24.28
N ILE A 217 -4.28 -0.50 23.68
CA ILE A 217 -5.28 -1.46 23.19
C ILE A 217 -4.67 -2.38 22.13
N LYS A 218 -3.85 -1.83 21.23
CA LYS A 218 -3.19 -2.59 20.17
C LYS A 218 -2.05 -3.47 20.68
N TYR A 219 -1.30 -2.99 21.68
CA TYR A 219 -0.17 -3.66 22.29
C TYR A 219 -0.40 -3.92 23.78
N PRO A 220 -1.35 -4.80 24.13
CA PRO A 220 -1.79 -4.98 25.52
C PRO A 220 -0.66 -5.45 26.45
N ASN A 221 0.30 -6.22 25.91
CA ASN A 221 1.43 -6.76 26.65
C ASN A 221 2.54 -5.73 26.92
N ASN A 222 2.51 -4.55 26.30
CA ASN A 222 3.52 -3.53 26.51
C ASN A 222 3.11 -2.57 27.64
N ASN A 223 3.80 -2.62 28.77
CA ASN A 223 3.51 -1.79 29.95
C ASN A 223 4.20 -0.42 29.93
N HIS A 224 5.01 -0.14 28.90
CA HIS A 224 5.84 1.05 28.79
C HIS A 224 5.58 1.78 27.45
N ILE A 225 4.31 2.09 27.17
CA ILE A 225 3.89 2.67 25.88
C ILE A 225 4.60 4.01 25.60
N LYS A 226 4.65 4.93 26.57
CA LYS A 226 5.36 6.21 26.40
C LYS A 226 6.83 6.03 26.07
N ASP A 227 7.48 5.05 26.70
CA ASP A 227 8.89 4.75 26.47
C ASP A 227 9.09 4.18 25.06
N LYS A 228 8.16 3.31 24.63
CA LYS A 228 8.14 2.77 23.27
C LYS A 228 7.91 3.87 22.23
N ILE A 229 7.01 4.82 22.48
CA ILE A 229 6.80 6.00 21.62
C ILE A 229 8.12 6.76 21.46
N ARG A 230 8.82 7.08 22.56
CA ARG A 230 10.10 7.80 22.50
C ARG A 230 11.17 7.01 21.72
N GLN A 231 11.24 5.69 21.93
CA GLN A 231 12.14 4.81 21.18
C GLN A 231 11.84 4.86 19.67
N GLN A 232 10.56 4.77 19.28
CA GLN A 232 10.18 4.82 17.87
C GLN A 232 10.43 6.21 17.25
N LEU A 233 10.23 7.31 17.98
CA LEU A 233 10.57 8.65 17.48
C LEU A 233 12.07 8.80 17.21
N GLN A 234 12.94 8.25 18.06
CA GLN A 234 14.38 8.23 17.79
C GLN A 234 14.69 7.47 16.49
N PHE A 235 14.04 6.31 16.31
CA PHE A 235 14.18 5.55 15.08
C PHE A 235 13.69 6.34 13.85
N LEU A 236 12.52 6.96 13.89
CA LEU A 236 12.00 7.78 12.78
C LEU A 236 12.93 8.96 12.45
N ARG A 237 13.54 9.58 13.47
CA ARG A 237 14.55 10.64 13.30
C ARG A 237 15.78 10.13 12.58
N ASP A 238 16.32 8.98 13.00
CA ASP A 238 17.53 8.41 12.42
C ASP A 238 17.31 7.97 10.96
N ARG A 239 16.04 7.80 10.54
CA ARG A 239 15.63 7.56 9.15
C ARG A 239 15.30 8.82 8.35
N GLY A 240 15.46 10.01 8.94
CA GLY A 240 15.20 11.28 8.26
C GLY A 240 13.71 11.55 8.00
N LEU A 241 12.81 10.94 8.76
CA LEU A 241 11.36 11.15 8.62
C LEU A 241 10.87 12.31 9.51
N ILE A 242 11.57 12.54 10.61
CA ILE A 242 11.32 13.64 11.55
C ILE A 242 12.64 14.25 12.05
N GLU A 243 12.58 15.50 12.48
CA GLU A 243 13.67 16.23 13.11
C GLU A 243 13.36 16.48 14.58
N PHE A 244 14.38 16.46 15.44
CA PHE A 244 14.25 16.77 16.86
C PHE A 244 14.66 18.22 17.10
N ASN A 245 13.71 19.07 17.48
CA ASN A 245 13.94 20.48 17.79
C ASN A 245 14.29 20.72 19.27
N GLY A 246 14.44 19.64 20.05
CA GLY A 246 14.74 19.67 21.48
C GLY A 246 13.50 19.78 22.39
N ARG A 247 13.67 19.39 23.66
CA ARG A 247 12.64 19.49 24.72
C ARG A 247 11.28 18.89 24.35
N GLY A 248 11.27 17.74 23.67
CA GLY A 248 10.04 17.06 23.26
C GLY A 248 9.28 17.73 22.11
N ASN A 249 9.96 18.56 21.31
CA ASN A 249 9.41 19.16 20.08
C ASN A 249 10.04 18.49 18.85
N TYR A 250 9.19 18.24 17.86
CA TYR A 250 9.55 17.53 16.65
C TYR A 250 9.00 18.24 15.42
N LYS A 251 9.63 18.01 14.27
CA LYS A 251 9.17 18.49 12.97
C LYS A 251 9.14 17.34 11.98
N LYS A 252 8.08 17.24 11.19
CA LYS A 252 7.99 16.28 10.09
C LYS A 252 8.92 16.70 8.96
N ILE A 253 9.52 15.73 8.29
CA ILE A 253 10.28 15.95 7.06
C ILE A 253 9.38 15.51 5.91
N GLU A 254 9.12 16.38 4.94
CA GLU A 254 8.39 15.99 3.73
C GLU A 254 9.26 15.07 2.87
N ILE A 255 8.67 13.97 2.40
CA ILE A 255 9.31 12.90 1.61
C ILE A 255 8.63 12.81 0.25
#